data_AF-A0A940R122-F1
#
_entry.id   AF-A0A940R122-F1
#
_cell.length_a   1.000
_cell.length_b   1.000
_cell.length_c   1.000
_cell.angle_alpha   90.00
_cell.angle_beta   90.00
_cell.angle_gamma   90.00
#
_symmetry.space_group_name_H-M   'P 1'
#
loop_
_entity.id
_entity.type
_entity.pdbx_description
1 polymer ?
#
loop_
_entity_poly.entity_id
_entity_poly.type
_entity_poly.pdbx_seq_one_letter_code
_entity_poly.pdbx_strand_id
1 'polypeptide(L)'
;MPEQNGHHIIEMLRSKWQRNYLAGALILGLAASALLSTLLYIFANIGWWSLIPITVISSVLIYWLRPFKKVSAESIASFLNRSYPQLEESSQLLLTPSDSLSFLQQLQKQKVEKAIHNIAAPKDMLAPLKRSALLFASALAVCAIALTAQAHFSKRVSHEAVNTSLPEKVKEIIPAGIKSFSVTINPPSYTRVPKRTQEQFSLKAEEGSRINWQIQTTGNVDSVNLRFNNKETIPLKRSPGSNEWQVEKTVKEPGFYQVELAGNQSALYTLEVIHDQPTSIRIISPQQYTTIEPGRKPVSNLRVQLTDDYGISQAQIIATKASGKGESVSFKEQQLSFPVQFNGQKNIEASRLVDLASMGLQGGDELYFYIKATDNHGQESRSDMYFISLPDTAELLSMSGMESGVDQFPEYFRSQRQIIIDTEKLLKEQSSIGKDTFNARSNQLGVEQKLLRLRYGKFLGEENESGGGHSPDDGHD
;
A
#
# COMPACT_ATOMS: atom_id res chain seq x y z
N MET A 1 39.59 54.49 31.05
CA MET A 1 39.99 53.09 30.78
C MET A 1 39.35 52.63 29.48
N PRO A 2 40.07 52.71 28.34
CA PRO A 2 39.57 52.32 27.03
C PRO A 2 39.67 50.80 26.73
N GLU A 3 40.44 50.03 27.50
CA GLU A 3 40.76 48.62 27.20
C GLU A 3 39.59 47.61 27.34
N GLN A 4 38.39 48.03 27.73
CA GLN A 4 37.22 47.15 27.94
C GLN A 4 36.18 47.23 26.79
N ASN A 5 36.36 48.10 25.81
CA ASN A 5 35.31 48.40 24.83
C ASN A 5 35.26 47.38 23.67
N GLY A 6 36.40 46.95 23.13
CA GLY A 6 36.44 45.96 22.04
C GLY A 6 35.89 44.59 22.42
N HIS A 7 36.27 44.09 23.61
CA HIS A 7 35.75 42.83 24.17
C HIS A 7 34.23 42.88 24.36
N HIS A 8 33.72 44.00 24.87
CA HIS A 8 32.28 44.21 25.06
C HIS A 8 31.50 44.17 23.74
N ILE A 9 32.04 44.73 22.66
CA ILE A 9 31.41 44.67 21.33
C ILE A 9 31.33 43.23 20.81
N ILE A 10 32.38 42.42 20.98
CA ILE A 10 32.38 41.01 20.58
C ILE A 10 31.33 40.22 21.37
N GLU A 11 31.22 40.45 22.69
CA GLU A 11 30.20 39.81 23.54
C GLU A 11 28.77 40.27 23.21
N MET A 12 28.58 41.55 22.88
CA MET A 12 27.29 42.05 22.38
C MET A 12 26.89 41.38 21.06
N LEU A 13 27.82 41.20 20.13
CA LEU A 13 27.57 40.50 18.87
C LEU A 13 27.31 39.01 19.09
N ARG A 14 28.04 38.37 20.00
CA ARG A 14 27.82 36.98 20.42
C ARG A 14 26.40 36.77 20.96
N SER A 15 25.98 37.60 21.92
CA SER A 15 24.64 37.52 22.51
C SER A 15 23.53 37.77 21.47
N LYS A 16 23.75 38.71 20.54
CA LYS A 16 22.83 38.96 19.41
C LYS A 16 22.73 37.76 18.47
N TRP A 17 23.86 37.11 18.15
CA TRP A 17 23.86 35.90 17.32
C TRP A 17 23.13 34.74 18.01
N GLN A 18 23.39 34.53 19.30
CA GLN A 18 22.71 33.51 20.11
C GLN A 18 21.19 33.76 20.16
N ARG A 19 20.75 35.02 20.37
CA ARG A 19 19.33 35.39 20.32
C ARG A 19 18.68 35.10 18.98
N ASN A 20 19.33 35.45 17.86
CA ASN A 20 18.81 35.15 16.52
C ASN A 20 18.70 33.64 16.27
N TYR A 21 19.63 32.88 16.83
CA TYR A 21 19.62 31.43 16.73
C TYR A 21 18.50 30.80 17.57
N LEU A 22 18.27 31.31 18.79
CA LEU A 22 17.14 30.89 19.64
C LEU A 22 15.79 31.26 19.01
N ALA A 23 15.66 32.47 18.46
CA ALA A 23 14.48 32.88 17.72
C ALA A 23 14.23 31.99 16.50
N GLY A 24 15.28 31.65 15.74
CA GLY A 24 15.18 30.69 14.64
C GLY A 24 14.74 29.28 15.10
N ALA A 25 15.26 28.79 16.22
CA ALA A 25 14.86 27.51 16.80
C ALA A 25 13.38 27.47 17.19
N LEU A 26 12.87 28.55 17.81
CA LEU A 26 11.44 28.68 18.14
C LEU A 26 10.56 28.66 16.87
N ILE A 27 10.96 29.39 15.82
CA ILE A 27 10.24 29.39 14.54
C ILE A 27 10.20 28.00 13.91
N LEU A 28 11.31 27.24 13.99
CA LEU A 28 11.34 25.85 13.51
C LEU A 28 10.50 24.91 14.37
N GLY A 29 10.46 25.12 15.69
CA GLY A 29 9.57 24.39 16.59
C GLY A 29 8.09 24.58 16.25
N LEU A 30 7.71 25.83 15.95
CA LEU A 30 6.38 26.16 15.43
C LEU A 30 6.09 25.50 14.08
N ALA A 31 7.05 25.49 13.16
CA ALA A 31 6.91 24.84 11.85
C ALA A 31 6.64 23.33 11.99
N ALA A 32 7.46 22.65 12.81
CA ALA A 32 7.32 21.22 13.06
C ALA A 32 5.99 20.88 13.75
N SER A 33 5.56 21.72 14.70
CA SER A 33 4.30 21.52 15.40
C SER A 33 3.08 21.72 14.51
N ALA A 34 3.11 22.71 13.60
CA ALA A 34 2.04 22.92 12.64
C ALA A 34 1.87 21.69 11.72
N LEU A 35 2.97 21.15 11.21
CA LEU A 35 2.95 19.94 10.38
C LEU A 35 2.43 18.72 11.14
N LEU A 36 2.97 18.45 12.34
CA LEU A 36 2.58 17.27 13.11
C LEU A 36 1.12 17.35 13.60
N SER A 37 0.67 18.52 14.04
CA SER A 37 -0.72 18.72 14.47
C SER A 37 -1.69 18.58 13.29
N THR A 38 -1.32 19.09 12.10
CA THR A 38 -2.12 18.90 10.89
C THR A 38 -2.22 17.43 10.50
N LEU A 39 -1.13 16.68 10.61
CA LEU A 39 -1.11 15.24 10.35
C LEU A 39 -1.99 14.47 11.35
N LEU A 40 -1.89 14.78 12.64
CA LEU A 40 -2.73 14.18 13.69
C LEU A 40 -4.21 14.53 13.52
N TYR A 41 -4.52 15.75 13.10
CA TYR A 41 -5.89 16.15 12.75
C TYR A 41 -6.43 15.33 11.57
N ILE A 42 -5.63 15.15 10.51
CA ILE A 42 -6.03 14.41 9.31
C ILE A 42 -6.24 12.91 9.59
N PHE A 43 -5.33 12.27 10.31
CA PHE A 43 -5.32 10.80 10.46
C PHE A 43 -6.00 10.29 11.74
N ALA A 44 -5.98 11.06 12.82
CA ALA A 44 -6.47 10.64 14.13
C ALA A 44 -7.62 11.50 14.67
N ASN A 45 -8.07 12.51 13.90
CA ASN A 45 -9.14 13.44 14.28
C ASN A 45 -8.92 14.13 15.64
N ILE A 46 -7.64 14.31 16.01
CA ILE A 46 -7.25 14.98 17.25
C ILE A 46 -7.38 16.49 17.02
N GLY A 47 -8.09 17.16 17.94
CA GLY A 47 -8.31 18.60 17.84
C GLY A 47 -7.03 19.44 17.97
N TRP A 48 -7.10 20.70 17.53
CA TRP A 48 -5.97 21.65 17.51
C TRP A 48 -5.33 21.96 18.87
N TRP A 49 -5.90 21.48 19.97
CA TRP A 49 -5.32 21.57 21.31
C TRP A 49 -3.98 20.83 21.43
N SER A 50 -3.71 19.84 20.56
CA SER A 50 -2.42 19.14 20.51
C SER A 50 -1.24 20.04 20.10
N LEU A 51 -1.52 21.20 19.51
CA LEU A 51 -0.49 22.14 19.05
C LEU A 51 0.37 22.68 20.21
N ILE A 52 -0.22 22.89 21.38
CA ILE A 52 0.49 23.44 22.53
C ILE A 52 1.55 22.45 23.08
N PRO A 53 1.24 21.19 23.43
CA PRO A 53 2.28 20.28 23.91
C PRO A 53 3.33 19.95 22.85
N ILE A 54 2.95 19.86 21.57
CA ILE A 54 3.88 19.55 20.48
C ILE A 54 4.86 20.71 20.25
N THR A 55 4.41 21.96 20.27
CA THR A 55 5.30 23.14 20.16
C THR A 55 6.33 23.19 21.30
N VAL A 56 5.92 22.86 22.53
CA VAL A 56 6.84 22.83 23.68
C VAL A 56 7.90 21.73 23.47
N ILE A 57 7.48 20.51 23.15
CA ILE A 57 8.39 19.37 22.96
C ILE A 57 9.35 19.62 21.78
N SER A 58 8.84 20.09 20.63
CA SER A 58 9.66 20.35 19.45
C SER A 58 10.66 21.47 19.69
N SER A 59 10.26 22.54 20.39
CA SER A 59 11.15 23.65 20.72
C SER A 59 12.27 23.23 21.69
N VAL A 60 11.96 22.42 22.70
CA VAL A 60 12.95 21.87 23.64
C VAL A 60 13.92 20.92 22.94
N LEU A 61 13.40 20.07 22.06
CA LEU A 61 14.23 19.12 21.29
C LEU A 61 15.18 19.86 20.33
N ILE A 62 14.67 20.84 19.58
CA ILE A 62 15.49 21.64 18.65
C ILE A 62 16.52 22.47 19.42
N TYR A 63 16.16 23.01 20.58
CA TYR A 63 17.09 23.68 21.47
C TYR A 63 18.23 22.72 21.88
N TRP A 64 17.92 21.51 22.32
CA TRP A 64 18.93 20.53 22.74
C TRP A 64 19.82 20.00 21.62
N LEU A 65 19.26 19.76 20.43
CA LEU A 65 19.99 19.20 19.29
C LEU A 65 20.92 20.22 18.62
N ARG A 66 20.66 21.53 18.78
CA ARG A 66 21.45 22.55 18.08
C ARG A 66 22.61 23.08 18.92
N PRO A 67 23.81 23.22 18.35
CA PRO A 67 25.01 23.63 19.09
C PRO A 67 25.10 25.15 19.31
N PHE A 68 24.00 25.84 19.68
CA PHE A 68 24.05 27.30 19.92
C PHE A 68 24.96 27.68 21.10
N LYS A 69 25.14 26.75 22.06
CA LYS A 69 26.11 26.88 23.16
C LYS A 69 27.58 26.88 22.70
N LYS A 70 27.86 26.45 21.46
CA LYS A 70 29.23 26.45 20.89
C LYS A 70 29.63 27.79 20.25
N VAL A 71 28.74 28.79 20.20
CA VAL A 71 29.09 30.13 19.71
C VAL A 71 29.91 30.83 20.80
N SER A 72 31.23 30.72 20.70
CA SER A 72 32.20 31.34 21.59
C SER A 72 32.62 32.73 21.11
N ALA A 73 33.23 33.54 21.97
CA ALA A 73 33.73 34.87 21.60
C ALA A 73 34.81 34.76 20.52
N GLU A 74 35.64 33.71 20.56
CA GLU A 74 36.68 33.43 19.57
C GLU A 74 36.08 33.12 18.20
N SER A 75 34.96 32.40 18.16
CA SER A 75 34.24 32.10 16.92
C SER A 75 33.70 33.38 16.26
N ILE A 76 33.22 34.33 17.07
CA ILE A 76 32.77 35.64 16.58
C ILE A 76 33.97 36.48 16.12
N ALA A 77 35.09 36.46 16.84
CA ALA A 77 36.31 37.16 16.44
C ALA A 77 36.84 36.65 15.09
N SER A 78 36.91 35.32 14.90
CA SER A 78 37.28 34.72 13.61
C SER A 78 36.28 35.02 12.49
N PHE A 79 34.99 35.12 12.81
CA PHE A 79 33.97 35.51 11.84
C PHE A 79 34.08 36.99 11.42
N LEU A 80 34.36 37.88 12.37
CA LEU A 80 34.58 39.31 12.12
C LEU A 80 35.81 39.54 11.24
N ASN A 81 36.91 38.84 11.54
CA ASN A 81 38.12 38.87 10.71
C ASN A 81 37.82 38.56 9.23
N ARG A 82 37.08 37.47 8.97
CA ARG A 82 36.70 37.06 7.61
C ARG A 82 35.74 38.04 6.92
N SER A 83 34.93 38.75 7.71
CA SER A 83 33.88 39.64 7.19
C SER A 83 34.39 41.06 6.93
N TYR A 84 35.43 41.50 7.65
CA TYR A 84 35.94 42.86 7.60
C TYR A 84 37.47 42.88 7.44
N PRO A 85 37.98 43.16 6.23
CA PRO A 85 39.42 43.28 6.00
C PRO A 85 40.13 44.32 6.87
N GLN A 86 39.39 45.34 7.35
CA GLN A 86 39.88 46.40 8.23
C GLN A 86 40.37 45.91 9.60
N LEU A 87 39.99 44.69 10.00
CA LEU A 87 40.42 44.07 11.25
C LEU A 87 41.73 43.28 11.13
N GLU A 88 42.30 43.18 9.92
CA GLU A 88 43.62 42.60 9.64
C GLU A 88 43.85 41.23 10.31
N GLU A 89 42.82 40.37 10.29
CA GLU A 89 42.83 39.05 10.93
C GLU A 89 43.21 39.06 12.44
N SER A 90 43.09 40.22 13.10
CA SER A 90 43.64 40.47 14.44
C SER A 90 42.59 40.62 15.55
N SER A 91 41.30 40.34 15.29
CA SER A 91 40.21 40.51 16.26
C SER A 91 40.34 39.66 17.52
N GLN A 92 41.12 38.57 17.47
CA GLN A 92 41.39 37.72 18.63
C GLN A 92 42.20 38.45 19.71
N LEU A 93 43.02 39.45 19.33
CA LEU A 93 43.79 40.26 20.29
C LEU A 93 42.89 41.08 21.23
N LEU A 94 41.64 41.33 20.84
CA LEU A 94 40.64 42.02 21.69
C LEU A 94 40.10 41.11 22.82
N LEU A 95 40.30 39.79 22.73
CA LEU A 95 39.89 38.82 23.74
C LEU A 95 41.00 38.52 24.75
N THR A 96 42.25 38.89 24.44
CA THR A 96 43.43 38.60 25.25
C THR A 96 43.78 39.77 26.20
N PRO A 97 44.09 39.50 27.49
CA PRO A 97 44.54 40.53 28.43
C PRO A 97 45.81 41.25 27.95
N SER A 98 45.84 42.58 28.04
CA SER A 98 46.94 43.43 27.53
C SER A 98 48.32 43.07 28.11
N ASP A 99 48.36 42.59 29.36
CA ASP A 99 49.58 42.23 30.09
C ASP A 99 50.29 41.00 29.52
N SER A 100 49.58 40.18 28.73
CA SER A 100 50.12 38.97 28.09
C SER A 100 50.57 39.17 26.64
N LEU A 101 50.42 40.39 26.12
CA LEU A 101 50.70 40.74 24.72
C LEU A 101 52.08 41.40 24.57
N SER A 102 52.78 41.06 23.48
CA SER A 102 54.02 41.76 23.10
C SER A 102 53.74 43.21 22.67
N PHE A 103 54.76 44.06 22.66
CA PHE A 103 54.61 45.48 22.28
C PHE A 103 53.93 45.69 20.91
N LEU A 104 54.29 44.88 19.91
CA LEU A 104 53.65 44.95 18.58
C LEU A 104 52.18 44.48 18.62
N GLN A 105 51.87 43.46 19.42
CA GLN A 105 50.50 42.99 19.61
C GLN A 105 49.64 44.03 20.33
N GLN A 106 50.20 44.79 21.28
CA GLN A 106 49.51 45.90 21.95
C GLN A 106 49.20 47.04 20.97
N LEU A 107 50.14 47.40 20.10
CA LEU A 107 49.91 48.41 19.05
C LEU A 107 48.81 47.96 18.07
N GLN A 108 48.85 46.70 17.65
CA GLN A 108 47.83 46.12 16.77
C GLN A 108 46.46 46.06 17.46
N LYS A 109 46.40 45.69 18.74
CA LYS A 109 45.18 45.71 19.54
C LYS A 109 44.53 47.10 19.58
N GLN A 110 45.32 48.16 19.80
CA GLN A 110 44.81 49.55 19.79
C GLN A 110 44.27 49.99 18.42
N LYS A 111 44.90 49.54 17.33
CA LYS A 111 44.44 49.82 15.95
C LYS A 111 43.12 49.12 15.67
N VAL A 112 43.02 47.83 15.98
CA VAL A 112 41.83 47.00 15.80
C VAL A 112 40.68 47.49 16.70
N GLU A 113 40.98 47.96 17.91
CA GLU A 113 39.98 48.53 18.82
C GLU A 113 39.34 49.80 18.27
N LYS A 114 40.08 50.65 17.56
CA LYS A 114 39.47 51.80 16.85
C LYS A 114 38.65 51.36 15.64
N ALA A 115 39.12 50.34 14.90
CA ALA A 115 38.44 49.83 13.72
C ALA A 115 37.09 49.18 14.06
N ILE A 116 37.00 48.39 15.13
CA ILE A 116 35.78 47.64 15.47
C ILE A 116 34.57 48.53 15.81
N HIS A 117 34.78 49.75 16.29
CA HIS A 117 33.71 50.71 16.58
C HIS A 117 33.02 51.23 15.31
N ASN A 118 33.70 51.22 14.17
CA ASN A 118 33.19 51.72 12.90
C ASN A 118 32.53 50.62 12.06
N ILE A 119 32.43 49.40 12.59
CA ILE A 119 31.90 48.25 11.88
C ILE A 119 30.42 48.04 12.22
N ALA A 120 29.57 47.97 11.19
CA ALA A 120 28.18 47.56 11.34
C ALA A 120 28.08 46.04 11.55
N ALA A 121 27.07 45.58 12.29
CA ALA A 121 26.83 44.15 12.50
C ALA A 121 26.62 43.40 11.15
N PRO A 122 27.30 42.26 10.90
CA PRO A 122 27.17 41.50 9.66
C PRO A 122 25.72 41.12 9.32
N LYS A 123 25.33 41.25 8.04
CA LYS A 123 23.98 40.85 7.60
C LYS A 123 23.75 39.34 7.73
N ASP A 124 24.83 38.55 7.67
CA ASP A 124 24.79 37.09 7.81
C ASP A 124 24.40 36.63 9.22
N MET A 125 24.47 37.51 10.23
CA MET A 125 23.91 37.24 11.56
C MET A 125 22.39 37.01 11.55
N LEU A 126 21.70 37.43 10.48
CA LEU A 126 20.27 37.19 10.28
C LEU A 126 19.99 35.94 9.43
N ALA A 127 21.00 35.31 8.83
CA ALA A 127 20.85 34.11 8.01
C ALA A 127 20.10 32.95 8.71
N PRO A 128 20.38 32.58 9.99
CA PRO A 128 19.63 31.51 10.64
C PRO A 128 18.15 31.85 10.80
N LEU A 129 17.82 33.12 11.05
CA LEU A 129 16.45 33.59 11.17
C LEU A 129 15.72 33.55 9.83
N LYS A 130 16.36 34.05 8.75
CA LYS A 130 15.80 34.02 7.38
C LYS A 130 15.52 32.60 6.90
N ARG A 131 16.47 31.67 7.10
CA ARG A 131 16.29 30.26 6.74
C ARG A 131 15.14 29.62 7.51
N SER A 132 15.04 29.91 8.82
CA SER A 132 13.96 29.40 9.67
C SER A 132 12.60 29.97 9.26
N ALA A 133 12.52 31.26 8.93
CA ALA A 133 11.30 31.90 8.45
C ALA A 133 10.83 31.33 7.10
N LEU A 134 11.75 31.05 6.17
CA LEU A 134 11.42 30.43 4.89
C LEU A 134 10.88 29.00 5.06
N LEU A 135 11.48 28.21 5.95
CA LEU A 135 10.99 26.87 6.28
C LEU A 135 9.63 26.89 7.00
N PHE A 136 9.39 27.90 7.83
CA PHE A 136 8.07 28.08 8.44
C PHE A 136 7.00 28.44 7.41
N ALA A 137 7.32 29.34 6.47
CA ALA A 137 6.40 29.70 5.38
C ALA A 137 6.08 28.49 4.49
N SER A 138 7.07 27.65 4.16
CA SER A 138 6.83 26.43 3.38
C SER A 138 5.99 25.41 4.17
N ALA A 139 6.23 25.25 5.47
CA ALA A 139 5.41 24.39 6.32
C ALA A 139 3.94 24.84 6.37
N LEU A 140 3.67 26.14 6.47
CA LEU A 140 2.31 26.68 6.41
C LEU A 140 1.63 26.42 5.05
N ALA A 141 2.37 26.58 3.95
CA ALA A 141 1.85 26.26 2.61
C ALA A 141 1.47 24.78 2.50
N VAL A 142 2.31 23.87 3.00
CA VAL A 142 2.01 22.43 3.03
C VAL A 142 0.77 22.14 3.89
N CYS A 143 0.65 22.74 5.08
CA CYS A 143 -0.52 22.58 5.92
C CYS A 143 -1.80 23.07 5.22
N ALA A 144 -1.76 24.22 4.55
CA ALA A 144 -2.90 24.77 3.80
C ALA A 144 -3.31 23.85 2.64
N ILE A 145 -2.35 23.29 1.90
CA ILE A 145 -2.62 22.32 0.83
C ILE A 145 -3.24 21.04 1.41
N ALA A 146 -2.70 20.52 2.52
CA ALA A 146 -3.20 19.31 3.15
C ALA A 146 -4.65 19.48 3.67
N LEU A 147 -4.96 20.62 4.31
CA LEU A 147 -6.30 20.92 4.80
C LEU A 147 -7.30 21.15 3.67
N THR A 148 -6.92 21.82 2.58
CA THR A 148 -7.80 21.98 1.41
C THR A 148 -8.06 20.65 0.72
N ALA A 149 -7.03 19.81 0.55
CA ALA A 149 -7.18 18.45 0.02
C ALA A 149 -8.10 17.58 0.90
N GLN A 150 -7.96 17.65 2.23
CA GLN A 150 -8.85 16.94 3.16
C GLN A 150 -10.29 17.46 3.07
N ALA A 151 -10.51 18.76 2.95
CA ALA A 151 -11.85 19.33 2.80
C ALA A 151 -12.50 18.91 1.47
N HIS A 152 -11.75 18.89 0.37
CA HIS A 152 -12.22 18.38 -0.93
C HIS A 152 -12.51 16.87 -0.90
N PHE A 153 -11.66 16.08 -0.25
CA PHE A 153 -11.85 14.65 -0.09
C PHE A 153 -13.04 14.34 0.83
N SER A 154 -13.16 15.03 1.96
CA SER A 154 -14.30 14.89 2.88
C SER A 154 -15.61 15.32 2.23
N LYS A 155 -15.60 16.31 1.34
CA LYS A 155 -16.77 16.71 0.57
C LYS A 155 -17.15 15.64 -0.48
N ARG A 156 -16.18 14.97 -1.11
CA ARG A 156 -16.44 13.81 -1.98
C ARG A 156 -16.97 12.61 -1.19
N VAL A 157 -16.34 12.27 -0.07
CA VAL A 157 -16.79 11.19 0.83
C VAL A 157 -18.15 11.52 1.46
N SER A 158 -18.47 12.78 1.75
CA SER A 158 -19.82 13.17 2.23
C SER A 158 -20.86 13.17 1.11
N HIS A 159 -20.47 13.43 -0.15
CA HIS A 159 -21.34 13.19 -1.31
C HIS A 159 -21.53 11.70 -1.63
N GLU A 160 -20.63 10.82 -1.19
CA GLU A 160 -20.77 9.35 -1.29
C GLU A 160 -21.43 8.71 -0.03
N ALA A 161 -21.32 9.31 1.15
CA ALA A 161 -21.80 8.74 2.42
C ALA A 161 -23.05 9.44 3.01
N VAL A 162 -23.50 10.56 2.45
CA VAL A 162 -24.79 11.19 2.81
C VAL A 162 -25.59 11.44 1.53
N ASN A 163 -25.89 10.36 0.83
CA ASN A 163 -27.05 10.24 -0.04
C ASN A 163 -27.57 8.79 0.05
N THR A 164 -27.95 8.38 1.25
CA THR A 164 -29.18 7.59 1.41
C THR A 164 -30.37 8.55 1.38
N SER A 165 -30.40 9.47 0.40
CA SER A 165 -31.67 9.81 -0.20
C SER A 165 -32.13 8.51 -0.86
N LEU A 166 -33.33 8.03 -0.50
CA LEU A 166 -34.07 7.09 -1.34
C LEU A 166 -33.82 7.51 -2.80
N PRO A 167 -33.41 6.59 -3.70
CA PRO A 167 -33.20 6.97 -5.09
C PRO A 167 -34.43 7.76 -5.53
N GLU A 168 -34.19 8.98 -6.02
CA GLU A 168 -35.24 9.87 -6.50
C GLU A 168 -36.13 9.01 -7.39
N LYS A 169 -37.36 8.73 -6.92
CA LYS A 169 -38.29 7.83 -7.63
C LYS A 169 -38.42 8.40 -9.03
N VAL A 170 -37.80 7.74 -10.01
CA VAL A 170 -37.91 8.12 -11.40
C VAL A 170 -39.40 8.13 -11.70
N LYS A 171 -39.92 9.30 -12.07
CA LYS A 171 -41.36 9.47 -12.28
C LYS A 171 -41.76 8.67 -13.51
N GLU A 172 -42.23 7.46 -13.28
CA GLU A 172 -42.64 6.54 -14.33
C GLU A 172 -44.00 6.91 -14.91
N ILE A 173 -44.13 6.72 -16.22
CA ILE A 173 -45.41 6.85 -16.91
C ILE A 173 -46.19 5.57 -16.65
N ILE A 174 -47.21 5.66 -15.82
CA ILE A 174 -48.13 4.56 -15.50
C ILE A 174 -49.24 4.52 -16.58
N PRO A 175 -49.58 3.35 -17.14
CA PRO A 175 -50.66 3.21 -18.10
C PRO A 175 -52.00 3.69 -17.56
N ALA A 176 -52.78 4.34 -18.44
CA ALA A 176 -54.17 4.65 -18.15
C ALA A 176 -54.94 3.33 -17.89
N GLY A 177 -55.70 3.28 -16.80
CA GLY A 177 -56.46 2.08 -16.40
C GLY A 177 -55.88 1.30 -15.22
N ILE A 178 -54.68 1.63 -14.74
CA ILE A 178 -54.15 1.14 -13.46
C ILE A 178 -54.55 2.13 -12.35
N LYS A 179 -55.28 1.64 -11.33
CA LYS A 179 -55.69 2.41 -10.14
C LYS A 179 -54.57 2.46 -9.11
N SER A 180 -53.94 1.33 -8.85
CA SER A 180 -52.80 1.17 -7.92
C SER A 180 -52.02 -0.08 -8.28
N PHE A 181 -50.77 -0.17 -7.86
CA PHE A 181 -49.96 -1.37 -8.03
C PHE A 181 -48.90 -1.46 -6.94
N SER A 182 -48.43 -2.68 -6.70
CA SER A 182 -47.39 -3.00 -5.73
C SER A 182 -46.51 -4.10 -6.31
N VAL A 183 -45.20 -3.89 -6.27
CA VAL A 183 -44.22 -4.90 -6.67
C VAL A 183 -43.43 -5.32 -5.45
N THR A 184 -43.54 -6.60 -5.11
CA THR A 184 -42.79 -7.20 -3.98
C THR A 184 -41.63 -8.01 -4.52
N ILE A 185 -40.42 -7.65 -4.11
CA ILE A 185 -39.16 -8.33 -4.44
C ILE A 185 -38.78 -9.18 -3.22
N ASN A 186 -38.67 -10.49 -3.43
CA ASN A 186 -38.23 -11.44 -2.43
C ASN A 186 -36.87 -12.03 -2.86
N PRO A 187 -35.75 -11.52 -2.33
CA PRO A 187 -34.41 -12.03 -2.64
C PRO A 187 -34.23 -13.48 -2.21
N PRO A 188 -33.28 -14.22 -2.82
CA PRO A 188 -32.93 -15.57 -2.36
C PRO A 188 -32.50 -15.57 -0.89
N SER A 189 -32.88 -16.62 -0.16
CA SER A 189 -32.62 -16.72 1.29
C SER A 189 -31.14 -16.62 1.69
N TYR A 190 -30.22 -17.06 0.83
CA TYR A 190 -28.77 -17.02 1.09
C TYR A 190 -28.22 -15.59 1.18
N THR A 191 -28.87 -14.62 0.51
CA THR A 191 -28.47 -13.20 0.53
C THR A 191 -28.72 -12.54 1.88
N ARG A 192 -29.64 -13.10 2.69
CA ARG A 192 -30.14 -12.53 3.96
C ARG A 192 -30.70 -11.11 3.82
N VAL A 193 -30.99 -10.65 2.60
CA VAL A 193 -31.62 -9.36 2.34
C VAL A 193 -33.12 -9.49 2.62
N PRO A 194 -33.72 -8.56 3.40
CA PRO A 194 -35.15 -8.62 3.67
C PRO A 194 -35.97 -8.38 2.40
N LYS A 195 -37.13 -9.02 2.32
CA LYS A 195 -38.13 -8.72 1.27
C LYS A 195 -38.46 -7.24 1.26
N ARG A 196 -38.63 -6.67 0.07
CA ARG A 196 -38.96 -5.25 -0.12
C ARG A 196 -40.14 -5.09 -1.06
N THR A 197 -40.92 -4.02 -0.84
CA THR A 197 -42.09 -3.70 -1.65
C THR A 197 -41.95 -2.27 -2.16
N GLN A 198 -42.31 -2.06 -3.43
CA GLN A 198 -42.23 -0.77 -4.10
C GLN A 198 -43.45 -0.52 -4.98
N GLU A 199 -43.81 0.76 -5.09
CA GLU A 199 -44.82 1.24 -6.03
C GLU A 199 -44.13 1.84 -7.26
N GLN A 200 -43.28 1.04 -7.88
CA GLN A 200 -42.53 1.40 -9.08
C GLN A 200 -42.33 0.15 -9.95
N PHE A 201 -42.51 0.28 -11.26
CA PHE A 201 -42.35 -0.83 -12.20
C PHE A 201 -40.90 -1.04 -12.62
N SER A 202 -40.02 -0.04 -12.64
CA SER A 202 -38.60 -0.35 -12.84
C SER A 202 -38.03 -1.03 -11.60
N LEU A 203 -37.25 -2.08 -11.82
CA LEU A 203 -36.82 -3.03 -10.79
C LEU A 203 -35.31 -3.08 -10.73
N LYS A 204 -34.80 -3.15 -9.51
CA LYS A 204 -33.45 -3.58 -9.21
C LYS A 204 -33.54 -4.72 -8.20
N ALA A 205 -33.09 -5.90 -8.59
CA ALA A 205 -33.26 -7.12 -7.79
C ALA A 205 -32.02 -8.01 -7.88
N GLU A 206 -31.76 -8.74 -6.81
CA GLU A 206 -30.70 -9.73 -6.70
C GLU A 206 -30.99 -10.89 -7.66
N GLU A 207 -29.96 -11.46 -8.27
CA GLU A 207 -30.11 -12.61 -9.15
C GLU A 207 -30.86 -13.75 -8.45
N GLY A 208 -31.84 -14.35 -9.13
CA GLY A 208 -32.69 -15.39 -8.54
C GLY A 208 -33.81 -14.86 -7.63
N SER A 209 -33.98 -13.53 -7.51
CA SER A 209 -35.10 -12.95 -6.76
C SER A 209 -36.45 -13.33 -7.37
N ARG A 210 -37.42 -13.59 -6.49
CA ARG A 210 -38.82 -13.82 -6.85
C ARG A 210 -39.58 -12.50 -6.76
N ILE A 211 -40.07 -12.03 -7.88
CA ILE A 211 -40.80 -10.76 -7.98
C ILE A 211 -42.28 -11.06 -8.17
N ASN A 212 -43.12 -10.45 -7.34
CA ASN A 212 -44.56 -10.53 -7.40
C ASN A 212 -45.13 -9.15 -7.73
N TRP A 213 -45.84 -9.05 -8.85
CA TRP A 213 -46.56 -7.85 -9.26
C TRP A 213 -48.03 -7.99 -8.90
N GLN A 214 -48.56 -7.04 -8.15
CA GLN A 214 -49.97 -6.89 -7.84
C GLN A 214 -50.47 -5.60 -8.48
N ILE A 215 -51.43 -5.70 -9.41
CA ILE A 215 -51.95 -4.56 -10.16
C ILE A 215 -53.46 -4.48 -9.98
N GLN A 216 -53.95 -3.33 -9.52
CA GLN A 216 -55.37 -3.04 -9.41
C GLN A 216 -55.81 -2.20 -10.61
N THR A 217 -56.79 -2.67 -11.39
CA THR A 217 -57.33 -1.90 -12.52
C THR A 217 -58.51 -1.03 -12.10
N THR A 218 -58.67 0.13 -12.76
CA THR A 218 -59.76 1.10 -12.49
C THR A 218 -61.13 0.56 -12.91
N GLY A 219 -61.17 -0.33 -13.91
CA GLY A 219 -62.39 -0.96 -14.43
C GLY A 219 -62.22 -2.45 -14.70
N ASN A 220 -63.23 -3.04 -15.31
CA ASN A 220 -63.19 -4.43 -15.77
C ASN A 220 -62.33 -4.50 -17.05
N VAL A 221 -61.20 -5.18 -16.97
CA VAL A 221 -60.27 -5.38 -18.08
C VAL A 221 -60.25 -6.87 -18.40
N ASP A 222 -60.21 -7.24 -19.68
CA ASP A 222 -60.28 -8.65 -20.09
C ASP A 222 -58.97 -9.40 -19.82
N SER A 223 -57.83 -8.70 -19.96
CA SER A 223 -56.50 -9.28 -19.73
C SER A 223 -55.47 -8.23 -19.32
N VAL A 224 -54.53 -8.66 -18.47
CA VAL A 224 -53.33 -7.92 -18.12
C VAL A 224 -52.14 -8.86 -18.32
N ASN A 225 -51.13 -8.43 -19.06
CA ASN A 225 -49.95 -9.24 -19.38
C ASN A 225 -48.65 -8.45 -19.08
N LEU A 226 -47.58 -9.14 -18.69
CA LEU A 226 -46.22 -8.61 -18.71
C LEU A 226 -45.49 -9.12 -19.95
N ARG A 227 -44.92 -8.22 -20.74
CA ARG A 227 -44.08 -8.55 -21.90
C ARG A 227 -42.63 -8.28 -21.59
N PHE A 228 -41.79 -9.31 -21.51
CA PHE A 228 -40.36 -9.22 -21.24
C PHE A 228 -39.55 -9.33 -22.53
N ASN A 229 -38.60 -8.41 -22.72
CA ASN A 229 -37.62 -8.41 -23.82
C ASN A 229 -38.25 -8.64 -25.22
N ASN A 230 -39.51 -8.24 -25.40
CA ASN A 230 -40.35 -8.48 -26.57
C ASN A 230 -40.47 -9.95 -27.04
N LYS A 231 -40.07 -10.93 -26.23
CA LYS A 231 -40.05 -12.37 -26.58
C LYS A 231 -40.98 -13.20 -25.71
N GLU A 232 -41.12 -12.85 -24.45
CA GLU A 232 -41.89 -13.61 -23.47
C GLU A 232 -43.09 -12.78 -23.00
N THR A 233 -44.29 -13.35 -23.06
CA THR A 233 -45.51 -12.72 -22.55
C THR A 233 -46.08 -13.58 -21.44
N ILE A 234 -46.27 -13.00 -20.25
CA ILE A 234 -46.76 -13.69 -19.06
C ILE A 234 -48.10 -13.08 -18.66
N PRO A 235 -49.22 -13.84 -18.73
CA PRO A 235 -50.52 -13.35 -18.31
C PRO A 235 -50.61 -13.27 -16.78
N LEU A 236 -51.19 -12.18 -16.27
CA LEU A 236 -51.54 -12.07 -14.85
C LEU A 236 -52.81 -12.86 -14.55
N LYS A 237 -52.87 -13.44 -13.34
CA LYS A 237 -54.07 -14.11 -12.83
C LYS A 237 -54.92 -13.12 -12.05
N ARG A 238 -56.21 -13.06 -12.37
CA ARG A 238 -57.17 -12.22 -11.65
C ARG A 238 -57.62 -12.89 -10.35
N SER A 239 -57.63 -12.14 -9.25
CA SER A 239 -58.20 -12.59 -7.98
C SER A 239 -59.74 -12.65 -8.08
N PRO A 240 -60.39 -13.76 -7.69
CA PRO A 240 -61.85 -13.93 -7.83
C PRO A 240 -62.65 -12.78 -7.22
N GLY A 241 -63.59 -12.22 -7.99
CA GLY A 241 -64.48 -11.15 -7.53
C GLY A 241 -63.84 -9.76 -7.36
N SER A 242 -62.59 -9.58 -7.79
CA SER A 242 -61.85 -8.31 -7.67
C SER A 242 -61.29 -7.84 -9.02
N ASN A 243 -60.83 -6.58 -9.07
CA ASN A 243 -60.04 -6.05 -10.19
C ASN A 243 -58.53 -6.10 -9.89
N GLU A 244 -58.12 -7.04 -9.04
CA GLU A 244 -56.73 -7.26 -8.67
C GLU A 244 -56.13 -8.39 -9.52
N TRP A 245 -54.94 -8.14 -10.05
CA TRP A 245 -54.20 -9.02 -10.95
C TRP A 245 -52.84 -9.31 -10.34
N GLN A 246 -52.43 -10.58 -10.36
CA GLN A 246 -51.18 -11.02 -9.76
C GLN A 246 -50.37 -11.92 -10.68
N VAL A 247 -49.06 -11.74 -10.69
CA VAL A 247 -48.12 -12.65 -11.35
C VAL A 247 -46.81 -12.68 -10.59
N GLU A 248 -46.16 -13.83 -10.65
CA GLU A 248 -44.86 -14.04 -10.05
C GLU A 248 -43.85 -14.53 -11.10
N LYS A 249 -42.65 -13.97 -11.08
CA LYS A 249 -41.53 -14.39 -11.93
C LYS A 249 -40.23 -14.38 -11.13
N THR A 250 -39.40 -15.38 -11.36
CA THR A 250 -38.01 -15.36 -10.88
C THR A 250 -37.13 -14.67 -11.92
N VAL A 251 -36.38 -13.66 -11.51
CA VAL A 251 -35.48 -12.92 -12.41
C VAL A 251 -34.07 -13.48 -12.34
N LYS A 252 -33.43 -13.61 -13.49
CA LYS A 252 -32.06 -14.12 -13.63
C LYS A 252 -31.23 -13.23 -14.55
N GLU A 253 -31.86 -12.73 -15.61
CA GLU A 253 -31.21 -11.88 -16.60
C GLU A 253 -31.74 -10.45 -16.51
N PRO A 254 -30.87 -9.44 -16.71
CA PRO A 254 -31.30 -8.06 -16.84
C PRO A 254 -32.09 -7.86 -18.15
N GLY A 255 -32.91 -6.81 -18.22
CA GLY A 255 -33.66 -6.51 -19.43
C GLY A 255 -34.68 -5.40 -19.26
N PHE A 256 -35.69 -5.43 -20.12
CA PHE A 256 -36.80 -4.49 -20.10
C PHE A 256 -38.13 -5.23 -20.20
N TYR A 257 -39.18 -4.64 -19.63
CA TYR A 257 -40.52 -5.19 -19.74
C TYR A 257 -41.59 -4.11 -19.85
N GLN A 258 -42.76 -4.49 -20.36
CA GLN A 258 -43.92 -3.62 -20.48
C GLN A 258 -45.13 -4.28 -19.82
N VAL A 259 -46.02 -3.46 -19.28
CA VAL A 259 -47.36 -3.87 -18.86
C VAL A 259 -48.31 -3.65 -20.04
N GLU A 260 -48.99 -4.70 -20.46
CA GLU A 260 -50.02 -4.66 -21.50
C GLU A 260 -51.40 -4.82 -20.86
N LEU A 261 -52.28 -3.83 -21.08
CA LEU A 261 -53.68 -3.85 -20.63
C LEU A 261 -54.60 -3.83 -21.85
N ALA A 262 -55.37 -4.91 -22.03
CA ALA A 262 -56.32 -5.04 -23.15
C ALA A 262 -55.74 -4.63 -24.53
N GLY A 263 -54.49 -5.01 -24.80
CA GLY A 263 -53.77 -4.71 -26.05
C GLY A 263 -53.00 -3.37 -26.07
N ASN A 264 -53.18 -2.50 -25.08
CA ASN A 264 -52.41 -1.25 -24.95
C ASN A 264 -51.15 -1.46 -24.13
N GLN A 265 -50.00 -1.02 -24.65
CA GLN A 265 -48.69 -1.21 -24.03
C GLN A 265 -48.21 0.02 -23.28
N SER A 266 -47.60 -0.21 -22.12
CA SER A 266 -46.93 0.82 -21.33
C SER A 266 -45.62 1.30 -21.98
N ALA A 267 -45.01 2.32 -21.37
CA ALA A 267 -43.58 2.57 -21.54
C ALA A 267 -42.74 1.35 -21.10
N LEU A 268 -41.49 1.27 -21.58
CA LEU A 268 -40.54 0.25 -21.16
C LEU A 268 -40.06 0.53 -19.74
N TYR A 269 -40.16 -0.48 -18.87
CA TYR A 269 -39.62 -0.49 -17.52
C TYR A 269 -38.33 -1.30 -17.48
N THR A 270 -37.36 -0.85 -16.70
CA THR A 270 -36.06 -1.52 -16.60
C THR A 270 -36.09 -2.64 -15.57
N LEU A 271 -35.37 -3.72 -15.84
CA LEU A 271 -35.08 -4.79 -14.89
C LEU A 271 -33.56 -4.93 -14.77
N GLU A 272 -33.01 -4.38 -13.68
CA GLU A 272 -31.61 -4.53 -13.31
C GLU A 272 -31.43 -5.74 -12.40
N VAL A 273 -30.47 -6.60 -12.74
CA VAL A 273 -30.08 -7.75 -11.93
C VAL A 273 -28.75 -7.46 -11.24
N ILE A 274 -28.74 -7.56 -9.91
CA ILE A 274 -27.52 -7.53 -9.09
C ILE A 274 -26.98 -8.96 -9.06
N HIS A 275 -25.89 -9.18 -9.80
CA HIS A 275 -25.21 -10.47 -9.85
C HIS A 275 -24.42 -10.71 -8.57
N ASP A 276 -24.42 -11.96 -8.14
CA ASP A 276 -23.66 -12.46 -6.99
C ASP A 276 -22.17 -12.59 -7.32
N GLN A 277 -21.30 -12.18 -6.41
CA GLN A 277 -19.86 -12.24 -6.61
C GLN A 277 -19.21 -13.36 -5.80
N PRO A 278 -18.33 -14.17 -6.41
CA PRO A 278 -17.65 -15.23 -5.68
C PRO A 278 -16.69 -14.65 -4.62
N THR A 279 -16.50 -15.39 -3.53
CA THR A 279 -15.61 -14.98 -2.42
C THR A 279 -14.19 -14.64 -2.89
N SER A 280 -13.75 -13.43 -2.59
CA SER A 280 -12.36 -12.99 -2.79
C SER A 280 -11.46 -13.51 -1.68
N ILE A 281 -10.32 -14.09 -2.06
CA ILE A 281 -9.36 -14.70 -1.13
C ILE A 281 -7.99 -14.06 -1.29
N ARG A 282 -7.44 -13.52 -0.20
CA ARG A 282 -6.10 -12.92 -0.18
C ARG A 282 -5.28 -13.46 0.97
N ILE A 283 -4.17 -14.12 0.67
CA ILE A 283 -3.21 -14.58 1.69
C ILE A 283 -2.32 -13.40 2.09
N ILE A 284 -2.27 -13.09 3.38
CA ILE A 284 -1.49 -11.99 3.97
C ILE A 284 -0.10 -12.49 4.37
N SER A 285 -0.04 -13.68 4.97
CA SER A 285 1.20 -14.37 5.32
C SER A 285 0.99 -15.87 5.21
N PRO A 286 2.01 -16.66 4.85
CA PRO A 286 3.37 -16.26 4.48
C PRO A 286 3.43 -15.62 3.07
N GLN A 287 4.63 -15.24 2.61
CA GLN A 287 4.81 -14.86 1.20
C GLN A 287 4.61 -16.07 0.29
N GLN A 288 4.34 -15.83 -0.99
CA GLN A 288 4.07 -16.90 -1.96
C GLN A 288 5.15 -17.97 -1.98
N TYR A 289 6.42 -17.59 -1.80
CA TYR A 289 7.52 -18.52 -1.60
C TYR A 289 8.18 -18.22 -0.27
N THR A 290 8.26 -19.22 0.60
CA THR A 290 8.85 -19.08 1.92
C THR A 290 9.78 -20.25 2.18
N THR A 291 10.99 -19.97 2.63
CA THR A 291 11.94 -21.00 3.06
C THR A 291 12.09 -20.92 4.57
N ILE A 292 11.91 -22.03 5.27
CA ILE A 292 12.16 -22.09 6.71
C ILE A 292 13.66 -22.26 6.93
N GLU A 293 14.29 -21.30 7.61
CA GLU A 293 15.72 -21.36 7.89
C GLU A 293 16.09 -22.55 8.80
N PRO A 294 17.23 -23.22 8.55
CA PRO A 294 17.80 -24.21 9.46
C PRO A 294 17.88 -23.71 10.90
N GLY A 295 17.52 -24.55 11.86
CA GLY A 295 17.54 -24.21 13.29
C GLY A 295 16.34 -23.40 13.79
N ARG A 296 15.43 -22.96 12.90
CA ARG A 296 14.12 -22.43 13.30
C ARG A 296 13.11 -23.57 13.51
N LYS A 297 12.06 -23.29 14.28
CA LYS A 297 10.92 -24.22 14.38
C LYS A 297 10.21 -24.29 13.02
N PRO A 298 9.87 -25.49 12.52
CA PRO A 298 9.24 -25.69 11.21
C PRO A 298 7.75 -25.36 11.25
N VAL A 299 7.41 -24.11 11.56
CA VAL A 299 6.05 -23.60 11.65
C VAL A 299 5.86 -22.40 10.73
N SER A 300 4.71 -22.30 10.09
CA SER A 300 4.33 -21.16 9.26
C SER A 300 3.01 -20.56 9.75
N ASN A 301 2.98 -19.24 9.94
CA ASN A 301 1.77 -18.54 10.34
C ASN A 301 0.97 -18.12 9.10
N LEU A 302 -0.07 -18.89 8.80
CA LEU A 302 -0.97 -18.60 7.71
C LEU A 302 -2.04 -17.61 8.16
N ARG A 303 -2.12 -16.46 7.48
CA ARG A 303 -3.18 -15.46 7.65
C ARG A 303 -3.79 -15.14 6.31
N VAL A 304 -5.11 -15.14 6.26
CA VAL A 304 -5.89 -14.99 5.04
C VAL A 304 -7.04 -14.03 5.30
N GLN A 305 -7.26 -13.13 4.36
CA GLN A 305 -8.42 -12.26 4.29
C GLN A 305 -9.42 -12.85 3.29
N LEU A 306 -10.65 -13.05 3.72
CA LEU A 306 -11.78 -13.51 2.91
C LEU A 306 -12.83 -12.40 2.85
N THR A 307 -13.36 -12.11 1.67
CA THR A 307 -14.37 -11.07 1.46
C THR A 307 -15.43 -11.52 0.47
N ASP A 308 -16.70 -11.28 0.80
CA ASP A 308 -17.86 -11.71 0.04
C ASP A 308 -19.02 -10.70 0.20
N ASP A 309 -19.92 -10.60 -0.78
CA ASP A 309 -21.04 -9.66 -0.76
C ASP A 309 -22.25 -10.17 0.04
N TYR A 310 -22.50 -11.49 0.07
CA TYR A 310 -23.61 -12.13 0.79
C TYR A 310 -23.20 -13.05 1.94
N GLY A 311 -21.90 -13.30 2.10
CA GLY A 311 -21.28 -13.94 3.24
C GLY A 311 -20.65 -15.29 2.92
N ILE A 312 -19.67 -15.65 3.75
CA ILE A 312 -18.84 -16.84 3.57
C ILE A 312 -19.40 -17.99 4.42
N SER A 313 -19.58 -19.16 3.82
CA SER A 313 -20.08 -20.35 4.55
C SER A 313 -18.94 -21.18 5.14
N GLN A 314 -17.84 -21.34 4.41
CA GLN A 314 -16.66 -22.09 4.86
C GLN A 314 -15.39 -21.67 4.10
N ALA A 315 -14.23 -21.89 4.73
CA ALA A 315 -12.95 -21.88 4.05
C ALA A 315 -11.99 -22.93 4.63
N GLN A 316 -11.13 -23.45 3.76
CA GLN A 316 -10.28 -24.60 3.99
C GLN A 316 -8.92 -24.36 3.34
N ILE A 317 -7.88 -24.94 3.90
CA ILE A 317 -6.53 -24.94 3.33
C ILE A 317 -6.35 -26.30 2.69
N ILE A 318 -6.07 -26.33 1.40
CA ILE A 318 -5.71 -27.55 0.68
C ILE A 318 -4.20 -27.55 0.58
N ALA A 319 -3.55 -28.46 1.30
CA ALA A 319 -2.10 -28.51 1.44
C ALA A 319 -1.55 -29.84 0.92
N THR A 320 -0.67 -29.77 -0.07
CA THR A 320 -0.02 -30.91 -0.70
C THR A 320 1.44 -30.94 -0.31
N LYS A 321 1.82 -31.97 0.45
CA LYS A 321 3.21 -32.26 0.76
C LYS A 321 3.87 -32.95 -0.43
N ALA A 322 5.02 -32.46 -0.85
CA ALA A 322 5.92 -33.14 -1.77
C ALA A 322 7.16 -33.61 -1.01
N SER A 323 7.48 -34.90 -1.12
CA SER A 323 8.61 -35.51 -0.42
C SER A 323 9.35 -36.49 -1.33
N GLY A 324 10.68 -36.38 -1.36
CA GLY A 324 11.56 -37.22 -2.17
C GLY A 324 12.72 -36.45 -2.81
N LYS A 325 13.73 -37.17 -3.31
CA LYS A 325 14.89 -36.63 -4.02
C LYS A 325 15.07 -37.34 -5.37
N GLY A 326 15.57 -36.63 -6.38
CA GLY A 326 15.80 -37.18 -7.71
C GLY A 326 14.51 -37.48 -8.47
N GLU A 327 14.41 -38.68 -9.05
CA GLU A 327 13.26 -39.09 -9.89
C GLU A 327 12.05 -39.62 -9.09
N SER A 328 12.20 -39.85 -7.78
CA SER A 328 11.14 -40.39 -6.93
C SER A 328 10.59 -39.31 -6.00
N VAL A 329 9.51 -38.63 -6.43
CA VAL A 329 8.77 -37.64 -5.62
C VAL A 329 7.36 -38.17 -5.32
N SER A 330 6.97 -38.13 -4.06
CA SER A 330 5.63 -38.51 -3.59
C SER A 330 4.82 -37.27 -3.19
N PHE A 331 3.53 -37.27 -3.52
CA PHE A 331 2.60 -36.18 -3.19
C PHE A 331 1.49 -36.68 -2.27
N LYS A 332 1.25 -35.95 -1.18
CA LYS A 332 0.15 -36.25 -0.25
C LYS A 332 -0.64 -34.99 0.06
N GLU A 333 -1.89 -34.96 -0.37
CA GLU A 333 -2.83 -33.88 -0.06
C GLU A 333 -3.44 -34.06 1.33
N GLN A 334 -3.61 -32.94 2.04
CA GLN A 334 -4.27 -32.85 3.33
C GLN A 334 -5.09 -31.56 3.39
N GLN A 335 -6.33 -31.69 3.85
CA GLN A 335 -7.22 -30.56 4.09
C GLN A 335 -7.11 -30.10 5.56
N LEU A 336 -6.96 -28.81 5.76
CA LEU A 336 -6.87 -28.18 7.09
C LEU A 336 -7.95 -27.09 7.23
N SER A 337 -8.74 -27.12 8.31
CA SER A 337 -9.77 -26.12 8.60
C SER A 337 -9.23 -24.89 9.35
N PHE A 338 -9.78 -23.71 9.15
CA PHE A 338 -9.44 -22.58 10.03
C PHE A 338 -10.13 -22.71 11.40
N PRO A 339 -9.49 -22.31 12.51
CA PRO A 339 -10.09 -22.27 13.84
C PRO A 339 -11.00 -21.03 14.01
N VAL A 340 -11.87 -20.78 13.04
CA VAL A 340 -12.82 -19.65 13.03
C VAL A 340 -14.21 -20.15 12.68
N GLN A 341 -15.24 -19.47 13.19
CA GLN A 341 -16.61 -19.69 12.75
C GLN A 341 -16.96 -18.70 11.65
N PHE A 342 -17.39 -19.20 10.49
CA PHE A 342 -17.69 -18.34 9.33
C PHE A 342 -19.04 -17.63 9.46
N ASN A 343 -20.08 -18.33 9.94
CA ASN A 343 -21.42 -17.80 10.25
C ASN A 343 -22.06 -16.91 9.14
N GLY A 344 -21.62 -17.02 7.88
CA GLY A 344 -22.04 -16.14 6.78
C GLY A 344 -21.62 -14.68 6.98
N GLN A 345 -20.50 -14.43 7.65
CA GLN A 345 -19.91 -13.08 7.70
C GLN A 345 -19.36 -12.72 6.32
N LYS A 346 -19.46 -11.43 5.97
CA LYS A 346 -19.00 -10.88 4.69
C LYS A 346 -17.50 -10.66 4.62
N ASN A 347 -16.85 -10.48 5.76
CA ASN A 347 -15.43 -10.19 5.85
C ASN A 347 -14.86 -10.96 7.05
N ILE A 348 -13.84 -11.79 6.81
CA ILE A 348 -13.21 -12.63 7.81
C ILE A 348 -11.70 -12.62 7.61
N GLU A 349 -10.96 -12.28 8.66
CA GLU A 349 -9.54 -12.59 8.75
C GLU A 349 -9.39 -13.94 9.48
N ALA A 350 -8.91 -14.95 8.76
CA ALA A 350 -8.69 -16.29 9.29
C ALA A 350 -7.18 -16.53 9.47
N SER A 351 -6.81 -17.13 10.59
CA SER A 351 -5.41 -17.47 10.87
C SER A 351 -5.27 -18.92 11.34
N ARG A 352 -4.20 -19.58 10.90
CA ARG A 352 -3.83 -20.92 11.37
C ARG A 352 -2.32 -21.05 11.43
N LEU A 353 -1.82 -21.52 12.57
CA LEU A 353 -0.44 -21.98 12.66
C LEU A 353 -0.33 -23.34 11.97
N VAL A 354 0.46 -23.41 10.90
CA VAL A 354 0.74 -24.65 10.16
C VAL A 354 2.05 -25.21 10.70
N ASP A 355 1.97 -26.30 11.44
CA ASP A 355 3.14 -27.04 11.94
C ASP A 355 3.54 -28.11 10.90
N LEU A 356 4.63 -27.84 10.18
CA LEU A 356 5.11 -28.67 9.08
C LEU A 356 5.62 -30.02 9.60
N ALA A 357 6.20 -30.07 10.80
CA ALA A 357 6.66 -31.31 11.41
C ALA A 357 5.48 -32.21 11.77
N SER A 358 4.39 -31.64 12.29
CA SER A 358 3.15 -32.38 12.58
C SER A 358 2.48 -32.95 11.31
N MET A 359 2.71 -32.31 10.16
CA MET A 359 2.29 -32.79 8.83
C MET A 359 3.26 -33.84 8.25
N GLY A 360 4.34 -34.15 8.97
CA GLY A 360 5.35 -35.12 8.60
C GLY A 360 6.26 -34.66 7.46
N LEU A 361 6.52 -33.35 7.34
CA LEU A 361 7.58 -32.84 6.47
C LEU A 361 8.95 -33.09 7.10
N GLN A 362 9.91 -33.47 6.27
CA GLN A 362 11.31 -33.69 6.61
C GLN A 362 12.22 -32.70 5.86
N GLY A 363 13.50 -32.65 6.22
CA GLY A 363 14.48 -31.83 5.50
C GLY A 363 14.57 -32.24 4.03
N GLY A 364 14.43 -31.28 3.13
CA GLY A 364 14.32 -31.47 1.68
C GLY A 364 12.88 -31.48 1.14
N ASP A 365 11.86 -31.51 2.02
CA ASP A 365 10.46 -31.52 1.60
C ASP A 365 9.92 -30.10 1.30
N GLU A 366 8.84 -30.07 0.52
CA GLU A 366 8.11 -28.84 0.18
C GLU A 366 6.61 -28.99 0.47
N LEU A 367 6.00 -27.90 0.93
CA LEU A 367 4.56 -27.79 1.11
C LEU A 367 3.99 -26.81 0.08
N TYR A 368 3.04 -27.31 -0.70
CA TYR A 368 2.24 -26.54 -1.64
C TYR A 368 0.88 -26.33 -1.00
N PHE A 369 0.34 -25.11 -0.97
CA PHE A 369 -1.02 -24.93 -0.47
C PHE A 369 -1.76 -23.80 -1.16
N TYR A 370 -3.08 -23.93 -1.19
CA TYR A 370 -4.00 -22.87 -1.57
C TYR A 370 -5.20 -22.89 -0.64
N ILE A 371 -5.98 -21.81 -0.66
CA ILE A 371 -7.19 -21.68 0.12
C ILE A 371 -8.38 -21.90 -0.79
N LYS A 372 -9.32 -22.72 -0.32
CA LYS A 372 -10.62 -22.94 -0.95
C LYS A 372 -11.69 -22.35 -0.05
N ALA A 373 -12.51 -21.46 -0.58
CA ALA A 373 -13.66 -20.89 0.13
C ALA A 373 -14.97 -21.23 -0.59
N THR A 374 -16.05 -21.33 0.18
CA THR A 374 -17.41 -21.44 -0.32
C THR A 374 -18.25 -20.32 0.27
N ASP A 375 -19.00 -19.62 -0.57
CA ASP A 375 -19.94 -18.58 -0.14
C ASP A 375 -21.27 -19.19 0.36
N ASN A 376 -22.25 -18.34 0.68
CA ASN A 376 -23.59 -18.77 1.10
C ASN A 376 -24.45 -19.30 -0.07
N HIS A 377 -24.13 -18.95 -1.31
CA HIS A 377 -24.81 -19.43 -2.51
C HIS A 377 -24.32 -20.84 -2.90
N GLY A 378 -23.14 -21.25 -2.44
CA GLY A 378 -22.48 -22.50 -2.78
C GLY A 378 -21.44 -22.37 -3.88
N GLN A 379 -21.04 -21.15 -4.28
CA GLN A 379 -19.97 -20.97 -5.26
C GLN A 379 -18.62 -21.24 -4.59
N GLU A 380 -17.71 -21.87 -5.32
CA GLU A 380 -16.37 -22.18 -4.84
C GLU A 380 -15.33 -21.21 -5.43
N SER A 381 -14.47 -20.69 -4.56
CA SER A 381 -13.35 -19.83 -4.93
C SER A 381 -12.03 -20.41 -4.46
N ARG A 382 -10.95 -20.14 -5.19
CA ARG A 382 -9.60 -20.61 -4.87
C ARG A 382 -8.60 -19.46 -4.91
N SER A 383 -7.65 -19.46 -3.98
CA SER A 383 -6.50 -18.56 -4.03
C SER A 383 -5.43 -19.06 -5.00
N ASP A 384 -4.41 -18.22 -5.22
CA ASP A 384 -3.15 -18.67 -5.81
C ASP A 384 -2.48 -19.74 -4.94
N MET A 385 -1.55 -20.48 -5.56
CA MET A 385 -0.71 -21.48 -4.91
C MET A 385 0.48 -20.83 -4.21
N TYR A 386 0.73 -21.27 -2.97
CA TYR A 386 1.82 -20.83 -2.09
C TYR A 386 2.73 -22.02 -1.76
N PHE A 387 3.99 -21.72 -1.49
CA PHE A 387 5.07 -22.69 -1.38
C PHE A 387 5.86 -22.44 -0.09
N ILE A 388 6.07 -23.50 0.68
CA ILE A 388 6.96 -23.49 1.85
C ILE A 388 8.00 -24.59 1.68
N SER A 389 9.28 -24.22 1.61
CA SER A 389 10.40 -25.16 1.51
C SER A 389 11.05 -25.36 2.88
N LEU A 390 11.37 -26.61 3.21
CA LEU A 390 12.18 -26.98 4.37
C LEU A 390 13.53 -27.52 3.88
N PRO A 391 14.61 -26.72 3.89
CA PRO A 391 15.91 -27.14 3.37
C PRO A 391 16.47 -28.38 4.10
N ASP A 392 17.22 -29.20 3.37
CA ASP A 392 17.95 -30.32 3.98
C ASP A 392 19.21 -29.81 4.69
N THR A 393 19.19 -29.87 6.03
CA THR A 393 20.30 -29.46 6.87
C THR A 393 21.50 -30.40 6.82
N ALA A 394 21.31 -31.68 6.48
CA ALA A 394 22.41 -32.64 6.37
C ALA A 394 23.30 -32.32 5.16
N GLU A 395 22.69 -31.92 4.03
CA GLU A 395 23.42 -31.41 2.86
C GLU A 395 24.13 -30.09 3.17
N LEU A 396 23.46 -29.13 3.81
CA LEU A 396 24.06 -27.84 4.17
C LEU A 396 25.29 -27.98 5.10
N LEU A 397 25.25 -28.92 6.05
CA LEU A 397 26.38 -29.21 6.95
C LEU A 397 27.51 -29.99 6.25
N SER A 398 27.17 -30.86 5.30
CA SER A 398 28.19 -31.57 4.49
C SER A 398 29.02 -30.64 3.62
N MET A 399 28.48 -29.48 3.24
CA MET A 399 29.19 -28.44 2.48
C MET A 399 30.08 -27.54 3.34
N SER A 400 29.72 -27.32 4.61
CA SER A 400 30.47 -26.44 5.52
C SER A 400 31.66 -27.13 6.20
N GLY A 401 31.70 -28.48 6.23
CA GLY A 401 32.88 -29.25 6.64
C GLY A 401 34.04 -29.28 5.64
N MET A 402 33.94 -28.54 4.53
CA MET A 402 34.89 -28.54 3.40
C MET A 402 35.73 -27.25 3.32
N GLU A 403 35.93 -26.52 4.43
CA GLU A 403 36.75 -25.29 4.51
C GLU A 403 38.28 -25.50 4.40
N SER A 404 38.76 -26.66 3.97
CA SER A 404 40.19 -26.92 3.74
C SER A 404 40.42 -27.71 2.46
N GLY A 405 40.11 -27.10 1.32
CA GLY A 405 40.47 -27.68 0.03
C GLY A 405 39.72 -27.06 -1.14
N VAL A 406 40.27 -25.96 -1.66
CA VAL A 406 39.94 -25.34 -2.95
C VAL A 406 38.52 -24.78 -3.06
N ASP A 407 38.45 -23.46 -3.24
CA ASP A 407 37.26 -22.70 -3.64
C ASP A 407 36.65 -23.30 -4.92
N GLN A 408 35.71 -24.23 -4.74
CA GLN A 408 34.65 -24.49 -5.69
C GLN A 408 33.34 -24.42 -4.92
N PHE A 409 32.85 -23.19 -4.73
CA PHE A 409 31.42 -23.01 -4.56
C PHE A 409 30.73 -23.75 -5.71
N PRO A 410 29.91 -24.78 -5.47
CA PRO A 410 28.95 -25.17 -6.48
C PRO A 410 28.01 -23.97 -6.55
N GLU A 411 28.13 -23.14 -7.59
CA GLU A 411 27.07 -22.17 -7.90
C GLU A 411 25.77 -22.97 -7.96
N TYR A 412 24.88 -22.73 -6.99
CA TYR A 412 23.55 -23.30 -6.96
C TYR A 412 22.91 -23.03 -8.33
N PHE A 413 22.77 -24.07 -9.14
CA PHE A 413 22.16 -23.95 -10.45
C PHE A 413 20.75 -23.41 -10.29
N ARG A 414 20.46 -22.26 -10.91
CA ARG A 414 19.12 -21.71 -10.92
C ARG A 414 18.20 -22.64 -11.72
N SER A 415 17.01 -22.90 -11.18
CA SER A 415 15.98 -23.63 -11.93
C SER A 415 15.50 -22.80 -13.13
N GLN A 416 14.95 -23.45 -14.16
CA GLN A 416 14.38 -22.73 -15.32
C GLN A 416 13.34 -21.69 -14.88
N ARG A 417 12.57 -22.03 -13.84
CA ARG A 417 11.58 -21.12 -13.24
C ARG A 417 12.23 -19.87 -12.64
N GLN A 418 13.38 -20.01 -11.98
CA GLN A 418 14.09 -18.87 -11.39
C GLN A 418 14.66 -17.95 -12.47
N ILE A 419 15.20 -18.49 -13.56
CA ILE A 419 15.69 -17.69 -14.70
C ILE A 419 14.55 -16.87 -15.32
N ILE A 420 13.35 -17.45 -15.46
CA ILE A 420 12.16 -16.74 -15.94
C ILE A 420 11.81 -15.58 -15.00
N ILE A 421 11.76 -15.84 -13.68
CA ILE A 421 11.45 -14.81 -12.66
C ILE A 421 12.45 -13.66 -12.71
N ASP A 422 13.74 -13.95 -12.80
CA ASP A 422 14.79 -12.93 -12.82
C ASP A 422 14.79 -12.14 -14.14
N THR A 423 14.39 -12.78 -15.25
CA THR A 423 14.18 -12.11 -16.53
C THR A 423 12.99 -11.15 -16.46
N GLU A 424 11.86 -11.59 -15.92
CA GLU A 424 10.68 -10.73 -15.74
C GLU A 424 10.96 -9.55 -14.80
N LYS A 425 11.73 -9.79 -13.73
CA LYS A 425 12.18 -8.73 -12.82
C LYS A 425 13.09 -7.73 -13.54
N LEU A 426 14.07 -8.21 -14.32
CA LEU A 426 14.97 -7.36 -15.10
C LEU A 426 14.20 -6.50 -16.13
N LEU A 427 13.15 -7.06 -16.75
CA LEU A 427 12.25 -6.32 -17.66
C LEU A 427 11.44 -5.25 -16.93
N LYS A 428 10.91 -5.54 -15.73
CA LYS A 428 10.20 -4.53 -14.91
C LYS A 428 11.12 -3.40 -14.45
N GLU A 429 12.39 -3.71 -14.16
CA GLU A 429 13.39 -2.75 -13.71
C GLU A 429 14.07 -1.97 -14.86
N GLN A 430 13.78 -2.29 -16.13
CA GLN A 430 14.48 -1.74 -17.30
C GLN A 430 14.45 -0.20 -17.37
N SER A 431 13.36 0.44 -16.96
CA SER A 431 13.24 1.91 -16.94
C SER A 431 13.98 2.59 -15.78
N SER A 432 14.41 1.81 -14.80
CA SER A 432 14.96 2.29 -13.52
C SER A 432 16.47 2.07 -13.39
N ILE A 433 17.08 1.28 -14.27
CA ILE A 433 18.51 0.94 -14.24
C ILE A 433 19.25 1.44 -15.48
N GLY A 434 20.55 1.75 -15.34
CA GLY A 434 21.39 2.17 -16.45
C GLY A 434 21.60 1.06 -17.49
N LYS A 435 21.78 1.45 -18.76
CA LYS A 435 21.89 0.52 -19.91
C LYS A 435 23.03 -0.50 -19.75
N ASP A 436 24.16 -0.10 -19.19
CA ASP A 436 25.30 -0.99 -18.97
C ASP A 436 25.01 -2.05 -17.90
N THR A 437 24.31 -1.67 -16.83
CA THR A 437 23.88 -2.59 -15.76
C THR A 437 22.82 -3.57 -16.27
N PHE A 438 21.90 -3.11 -17.12
CA PHE A 438 20.91 -3.96 -17.77
C PHE A 438 21.59 -5.01 -18.66
N ASN A 439 22.52 -4.60 -19.52
CA ASN A 439 23.25 -5.50 -20.41
C ASN A 439 24.09 -6.53 -19.63
N ALA A 440 24.75 -6.12 -18.54
CA ALA A 440 25.52 -7.02 -17.70
C ALA A 440 24.62 -8.11 -17.05
N ARG A 441 23.49 -7.71 -16.46
CA ARG A 441 22.54 -8.65 -15.85
C ARG A 441 21.89 -9.57 -16.89
N SER A 442 21.56 -9.04 -18.07
CA SER A 442 21.01 -9.82 -19.17
C SER A 442 22.00 -10.88 -19.66
N ASN A 443 23.28 -10.54 -19.80
CA ASN A 443 24.31 -11.50 -20.19
C ASN A 443 24.50 -12.58 -19.13
N GLN A 444 24.46 -12.23 -17.84
CA GLN A 444 24.55 -13.20 -16.75
C GLN A 444 23.40 -14.22 -16.79
N LEU A 445 22.16 -13.75 -16.98
CA LEU A 445 21.00 -14.65 -17.15
C LEU A 445 21.16 -15.56 -18.39
N GLY A 446 21.74 -15.05 -19.48
CA GLY A 446 22.05 -15.86 -20.67
C GLY A 446 23.09 -16.96 -20.41
N VAL A 447 24.11 -16.66 -19.61
CA VAL A 447 25.10 -17.66 -19.17
C VAL A 447 24.44 -18.74 -18.30
N GLU A 448 23.61 -18.34 -17.34
CA GLU A 448 22.86 -19.25 -16.46
C GLU A 448 21.93 -20.17 -17.28
N GLN A 449 21.24 -19.64 -18.29
CA GLN A 449 20.39 -20.40 -19.20
C GLN A 449 21.18 -21.40 -20.06
N LYS A 450 22.35 -21.00 -20.56
CA LYS A 450 23.26 -21.88 -21.32
C LYS A 450 23.79 -23.02 -20.44
N LEU A 451 24.17 -22.71 -19.21
CA LEU A 451 24.68 -23.68 -18.24
C LEU A 451 23.59 -24.71 -17.88
N LEU A 452 22.35 -24.24 -17.68
CA LEU A 452 21.19 -25.10 -17.47
C LEU A 452 20.98 -26.05 -18.67
N ARG A 453 21.02 -25.52 -19.90
CA ARG A 453 20.88 -26.33 -21.13
C ARG A 453 21.96 -27.40 -21.25
N LEU A 454 23.23 -27.06 -21.01
CA LEU A 454 24.35 -28.00 -21.08
C LEU A 454 24.21 -29.15 -20.08
N ARG A 455 23.68 -28.87 -18.87
CA ARG A 455 23.43 -29.90 -17.87
C ARG A 455 22.32 -30.87 -18.29
N TYR A 456 21.22 -30.35 -18.85
CA TYR A 456 20.14 -31.19 -19.37
C TYR A 456 20.58 -31.99 -20.61
N GLY A 457 21.35 -31.39 -21.52
CA GLY A 457 21.93 -32.09 -22.68
C GLY A 457 22.84 -33.25 -22.28
N LYS A 458 23.68 -33.05 -21.25
CA LYS A 458 24.53 -34.11 -20.68
C LYS A 458 23.73 -35.25 -20.03
N PHE A 459 22.53 -34.97 -19.49
CA PHE A 459 21.64 -35.99 -18.93
C PHE A 459 20.80 -36.71 -20.00
N LEU A 460 20.55 -36.07 -21.14
CA LEU A 460 19.77 -36.61 -22.27
C LEU A 460 20.65 -37.31 -23.33
N GLY A 461 21.96 -37.42 -23.10
CA GLY A 461 22.88 -38.16 -23.97
C GLY A 461 23.37 -37.39 -25.20
N GLU A 462 23.25 -36.06 -25.22
CA GLU A 462 23.84 -35.24 -26.29
C GLU A 462 25.33 -35.02 -25.99
N GLU A 463 26.21 -35.79 -26.64
CA GLU A 463 27.66 -35.55 -26.62
C GLU A 463 28.02 -34.25 -27.36
N ASN A 464 29.03 -33.53 -26.83
CA ASN A 464 29.53 -32.24 -27.30
C ASN A 464 29.71 -32.14 -28.83
N GLU A 465 28.96 -31.26 -29.50
CA GLU A 465 29.43 -30.59 -30.72
C GLU A 465 30.37 -29.43 -30.35
N SER A 466 31.58 -29.73 -29.88
CA SER A 466 32.71 -28.79 -29.99
C SER A 466 34.04 -29.53 -29.87
N GLY A 467 34.38 -30.29 -30.90
CA GLY A 467 35.72 -30.82 -31.15
C GLY A 467 36.30 -30.20 -32.42
N GLY A 468 36.60 -28.90 -32.39
CA GLY A 468 37.40 -28.27 -33.43
C GLY A 468 38.86 -28.71 -33.28
N GLY A 469 39.27 -29.70 -34.06
CA GLY A 469 40.66 -30.12 -34.23
C GLY A 469 41.08 -29.94 -35.68
N HIS A 470 41.39 -28.71 -36.08
CA HIS A 470 42.19 -28.46 -37.28
C HIS A 470 43.66 -28.45 -36.83
N SER A 471 44.40 -29.49 -37.21
CA SER A 471 45.86 -29.55 -37.05
C SER A 471 46.55 -28.45 -37.86
N PRO A 472 47.52 -27.71 -37.28
CA PRO A 472 48.45 -26.91 -38.05
C PRO A 472 49.70 -27.74 -38.39
N ASP A 473 49.91 -27.88 -39.71
CA ASP A 473 51.18 -27.87 -40.46
C ASP A 473 52.35 -28.80 -40.05
N ASP A 474 52.77 -29.63 -41.00
CA ASP A 474 54.18 -30.00 -41.19
C ASP A 474 54.45 -30.17 -42.69
N GLY A 475 55.43 -29.40 -43.16
CA GLY A 475 55.75 -29.17 -44.55
C GLY A 475 56.72 -30.19 -45.19
N HIS A 476 56.56 -30.28 -46.50
CA HIS A 476 57.59 -30.33 -47.54
C HIS A 476 57.10 -29.31 -48.58
N ASP A 477 57.79 -28.23 -48.94
CA ASP A 477 59.20 -27.83 -48.78
C ASP A 477 59.38 -26.38 -48.29
#